data_AF-A0A414BVV9-F1
#
_entry.id   AF-A0A414BVV9-F1
#
_cell.length_a   1.000
_cell.length_b   1.000
_cell.length_c   1.000
_cell.angle_alpha   90.00
_cell.angle_beta   90.00
_cell.angle_gamma   90.00
#
_symmetry.space_group_name_H-M   'P 1'
#
loop_
_entity.id
_entity.type
_entity.pdbx_description
1 polymer ?
#
loop_
_entity_poly.entity_id
_entity_poly.type
_entity_poly.pdbx_seq_one_letter_code
_entity_poly.pdbx_strand_id
1 'polypeptide(L)'
;MRNLDSVKEANEVMTVEKANELLKEKRQFLSNNADAEDNIKKSAEVNVRKAERGYLEALKKVELPTTQVIFWDLTNETEEQVTITKRQSEIIIATSDYSMSVAKTNIELGKGLIANDKFEKVPLYVTDADLFYDADITLKDLNGNIVKKGTPNVYVPVDSANGYWQWATYHEYNLNAIVKEEKQLVIENVQVKRFDSLQEFAQYRGVNNVLSRGFNGLEKAGNAALATQHEFYTKVFQKAVELKANISVVTKYYNFGKTIKPKVWNSAVLGIVEENFIEYDLEIGDEIVETLQNMDFTEKTIKNRYLIDAITRFANYKPQGKEKMIGIAETISTIKSLSSESVRIINMVTSDHINVIYTELFTQYLNGKGLLNKEQAA
;
A
#
# COMPACT_ATOMS: atom_id res chain seq x y z
N MET A 1 16.32 -15.84 -18.97
CA MET A 1 16.01 -14.93 -17.84
C MET A 1 17.24 -14.55 -17.01
N ARG A 2 18.10 -15.48 -16.53
CA ARG A 2 19.29 -15.15 -15.70
C ARG A 2 20.24 -14.07 -16.26
N ASN A 3 20.36 -13.94 -17.58
CA ASN A 3 21.30 -13.04 -18.24
C ASN A 3 20.80 -11.57 -18.34
N LEU A 4 19.50 -11.32 -18.16
CA LEU A 4 18.94 -9.96 -18.19
C LEU A 4 19.01 -9.29 -16.82
N ASP A 5 18.78 -10.05 -15.76
CA ASP A 5 18.87 -9.59 -14.38
C ASP A 5 20.31 -9.22 -14.00
N SER A 6 21.29 -10.05 -14.36
CA SER A 6 22.72 -9.79 -14.11
C SER A 6 23.24 -8.57 -14.87
N VAL A 7 22.71 -8.30 -16.07
CA VAL A 7 23.08 -7.11 -16.86
C VAL A 7 22.43 -5.85 -16.28
N LYS A 8 21.21 -5.95 -15.74
CA LYS A 8 20.53 -4.84 -15.08
C LYS A 8 21.25 -4.44 -13.79
N GLU A 9 21.56 -5.42 -12.93
CA GLU A 9 22.30 -5.20 -11.68
C GLU A 9 23.68 -4.58 -11.95
N ALA A 10 24.44 -5.12 -12.93
CA ALA A 10 25.72 -4.55 -13.33
C ALA A 10 25.61 -3.10 -13.83
N ASN A 11 24.53 -2.76 -14.55
CA ASN A 11 24.28 -1.38 -15.01
C ASN A 11 23.92 -0.43 -13.86
N GLU A 12 23.16 -0.89 -12.87
CA GLU A 12 22.81 -0.10 -11.68
C GLU A 12 24.04 0.15 -10.81
N VAL A 13 24.85 -0.88 -10.54
CA VAL A 13 26.12 -0.75 -9.81
C VAL A 13 27.06 0.23 -10.52
N MET A 14 27.24 0.11 -11.83
CA MET A 14 28.03 1.05 -12.62
C MET A 14 27.47 2.49 -12.55
N THR A 15 26.14 2.64 -12.46
CA THR A 15 25.50 3.95 -12.31
C THR A 15 25.78 4.57 -10.94
N VAL A 16 25.74 3.76 -9.88
CA VAL A 16 26.08 4.16 -8.50
C VAL A 16 27.54 4.60 -8.40
N GLU A 17 28.47 3.83 -8.98
CA GLU A 17 29.90 4.15 -9.01
C GLU A 17 30.17 5.48 -9.71
N LYS A 18 29.62 5.68 -10.92
CA LYS A 18 29.75 6.95 -11.65
C LYS A 18 29.20 8.15 -10.88
N ALA A 19 28.07 7.97 -10.19
CA ALA A 19 27.49 9.04 -9.37
C ALA A 19 28.36 9.37 -8.15
N ASN A 20 28.98 8.36 -7.54
CA ASN A 20 29.96 8.54 -6.46
C ASN A 20 31.22 9.28 -6.94
N GLU A 21 31.78 8.88 -8.08
CA GLU A 21 32.96 9.55 -8.69
C GLU A 21 32.67 11.02 -9.00
N LEU A 22 31.50 11.32 -9.58
CA LEU A 22 31.07 12.69 -9.83
C LEU A 22 30.97 13.49 -8.53
N LEU A 23 30.41 12.91 -7.47
CA LEU A 23 30.33 13.57 -6.16
C LEU A 23 31.73 13.87 -5.60
N LYS A 24 32.66 12.92 -5.68
CA LYS A 24 34.06 13.12 -5.26
C LYS A 24 34.72 14.24 -6.05
N GLU A 25 34.52 14.30 -7.36
CA GLU A 25 35.03 15.39 -8.22
C GLU A 25 34.48 16.75 -7.77
N LYS A 26 33.18 16.85 -7.51
CA LYS A 26 32.57 18.12 -7.07
C LYS A 26 33.01 18.54 -5.67
N ARG A 27 33.21 17.59 -4.74
CA ARG A 27 33.79 17.85 -3.41
C ARG A 27 35.23 18.34 -3.51
N GLN A 28 36.04 17.72 -4.37
CA GLN A 28 37.41 18.17 -4.60
C GLN A 28 37.44 19.57 -5.20
N PHE A 29 36.56 19.87 -6.16
CA PHE A 29 36.45 21.22 -6.72
C PHE A 29 36.08 22.25 -5.65
N LEU A 30 35.11 21.95 -4.78
CA LEU A 30 34.74 22.83 -3.67
C LEU A 30 35.93 23.07 -2.72
N SER A 31 36.66 22.00 -2.35
CA SER A 31 37.85 22.10 -1.49
C SER A 31 38.97 22.93 -2.13
N ASN A 32 39.24 22.73 -3.42
CA ASN A 32 40.26 23.49 -4.15
C ASN A 32 39.91 24.98 -4.29
N ASN A 33 38.64 25.35 -4.15
CA ASN A 33 38.14 26.72 -4.29
C ASN A 33 37.67 27.31 -2.94
N ALA A 34 38.16 26.78 -1.81
CA ALA A 34 37.77 27.23 -0.47
C ALA A 34 38.05 28.72 -0.22
N ASP A 35 39.07 29.28 -0.86
CA ASP A 35 39.49 30.70 -0.75
C ASP A 35 39.09 31.55 -1.97
N ALA A 36 38.29 31.01 -2.90
CA ALA A 36 37.84 31.73 -4.10
C ALA A 36 36.82 32.83 -3.77
N GLU A 37 36.37 33.58 -4.77
CA GLU A 37 35.27 34.54 -4.62
C GLU A 37 33.94 33.86 -4.22
N ASP A 38 33.09 34.58 -3.48
CA ASP A 38 31.82 34.06 -2.94
C ASP A 38 30.88 33.45 -3.99
N ASN A 39 30.89 34.00 -5.21
CA ASN A 39 30.12 33.47 -6.35
C ASN A 39 30.58 32.05 -6.75
N ILE A 40 31.89 31.80 -6.76
CA ILE A 40 32.50 30.50 -7.09
C ILE A 40 32.20 29.50 -5.97
N LYS A 41 32.35 29.90 -4.69
CA LYS A 41 32.01 29.03 -3.54
C LYS A 41 30.55 28.61 -3.57
N LYS A 42 29.62 29.55 -3.73
CA LYS A 42 28.18 29.26 -3.83
C LYS A 42 27.85 28.33 -4.99
N SER A 43 28.48 28.54 -6.14
CA SER A 43 28.31 27.66 -7.31
C SER A 43 28.81 26.23 -7.02
N ALA A 44 30.00 26.11 -6.42
CA ALA A 44 30.58 24.83 -6.03
C ALA A 44 29.71 24.08 -5.01
N GLU A 45 29.20 24.76 -3.98
CA GLU A 45 28.27 24.19 -3.00
C GLU A 45 26.99 23.66 -3.66
N VAL A 46 26.40 24.44 -4.58
CA VAL A 46 25.20 24.02 -5.32
C VAL A 46 25.48 22.77 -6.17
N ASN A 47 26.66 22.69 -6.79
CA ASN A 47 27.06 21.53 -7.58
C ASN A 47 27.29 20.29 -6.72
N VAL A 48 27.87 20.43 -5.53
CA VAL A 48 27.96 19.33 -4.54
C VAL A 48 26.55 18.87 -4.16
N ARG A 49 25.64 19.78 -3.76
CA ARG A 49 24.25 19.41 -3.41
C ARG A 49 23.48 18.75 -4.56
N LYS A 50 23.81 19.06 -5.82
CA LYS A 50 23.26 18.36 -7.00
C LYS A 50 23.84 16.96 -7.14
N ALA A 51 25.15 16.81 -6.98
CA ALA A 51 25.81 15.51 -7.05
C ALA A 51 25.38 14.58 -5.90
N GLU A 52 25.21 15.09 -4.68
CA GLU A 52 24.69 14.34 -3.52
C GLU A 52 23.29 13.78 -3.80
N ARG A 53 22.39 14.60 -4.35
CA ARG A 53 21.07 14.14 -4.78
C ARG A 53 21.16 13.09 -5.88
N GLY A 54 22.02 13.30 -6.87
CA GLY A 54 22.24 12.33 -7.95
C GLY A 54 22.72 10.97 -7.43
N TYR A 55 23.65 10.97 -6.48
CA TYR A 55 24.15 9.75 -5.86
C TYR A 55 23.10 9.05 -5.00
N LEU A 56 22.34 9.81 -4.19
CA LEU A 56 21.22 9.27 -3.42
C LEU A 56 20.16 8.60 -4.31
N GLU A 57 19.79 9.23 -5.43
CA GLU A 57 18.82 8.67 -6.37
C GLU A 57 19.36 7.44 -7.12
N ALA A 58 20.68 7.31 -7.31
CA ALA A 58 21.29 6.09 -7.81
C ALA A 58 21.23 4.95 -6.78
N LEU A 59 21.55 5.24 -5.51
CA LEU A 59 21.47 4.27 -4.42
C LEU A 59 20.04 3.74 -4.19
N LYS A 60 19.01 4.59 -4.37
CA LYS A 60 17.60 4.19 -4.27
C LYS A 60 17.12 3.28 -5.41
N LYS A 61 17.93 3.07 -6.44
CA LYS A 61 17.62 2.14 -7.54
C LYS A 61 18.27 0.77 -7.37
N VAL A 62 19.24 0.65 -6.46
CA VAL A 62 19.91 -0.61 -6.18
C VAL A 62 18.88 -1.66 -5.75
N GLU A 63 18.90 -2.81 -6.40
CA GLU A 63 18.14 -3.98 -5.99
C GLU A 63 18.73 -4.61 -4.73
N LEU A 64 17.86 -5.13 -3.86
CA LEU A 64 18.24 -5.90 -2.67
C LEU A 64 19.17 -5.16 -1.70
N PRO A 65 18.87 -3.89 -1.33
CA PRO A 65 19.68 -3.17 -0.36
C PRO A 65 19.76 -3.92 0.96
N THR A 66 20.97 -4.13 1.44
CA THR A 66 21.24 -4.81 2.70
C THR A 66 21.28 -3.83 3.87
N THR A 67 20.77 -4.27 5.01
CA THR A 67 20.79 -3.55 6.28
C THR A 67 21.58 -4.35 7.30
N GLN A 68 22.51 -3.68 8.00
CA GLN A 68 23.26 -4.28 9.11
C GLN A 68 22.41 -4.31 10.37
N VAL A 69 22.31 -5.49 10.96
CA VAL A 69 21.50 -5.73 12.17
C VAL A 69 22.28 -6.52 13.22
N ILE A 70 21.89 -6.37 14.48
CA ILE A 70 22.26 -7.27 15.57
C ILE A 70 21.01 -8.05 15.97
N PHE A 71 20.99 -9.32 15.57
CA PHE A 71 20.00 -10.29 16.04
C PHE A 71 20.21 -10.60 17.51
N TRP A 72 19.11 -10.63 18.26
CA TRP A 72 19.07 -11.10 19.64
C TRP A 72 18.32 -12.43 19.62
N ASP A 73 19.08 -13.52 19.63
CA ASP A 73 18.55 -14.88 19.63
C ASP A 73 18.24 -15.27 21.09
N LEU A 74 16.95 -15.37 21.41
CA LEU A 74 16.45 -15.74 22.73
C LEU A 74 16.40 -17.27 22.85
N THR A 75 17.01 -17.81 23.91
CA THR A 75 17.05 -19.24 24.24
C THR A 75 16.83 -19.45 25.73
N ASN A 76 16.45 -20.66 26.14
CA ASN A 76 16.13 -21.01 27.53
C ASN A 76 15.09 -20.06 28.16
N GLU A 77 14.08 -19.64 27.39
CA GLU A 77 13.05 -18.72 27.86
C GLU A 77 12.10 -19.45 28.82
N THR A 78 12.19 -19.06 30.10
CA THR A 78 11.37 -19.54 31.21
C THR A 78 10.90 -18.33 32.02
N GLU A 79 10.04 -18.52 33.01
CA GLU A 79 9.62 -17.42 33.90
C GLU A 79 10.79 -16.79 34.68
N GLU A 80 11.88 -17.53 34.89
CA GLU A 80 13.01 -17.11 35.73
C GLU A 80 14.22 -16.63 34.91
N GLN A 81 14.39 -17.13 33.69
CA GLN A 81 15.59 -16.90 32.89
C GLN A 81 15.27 -16.78 31.41
N VAL A 82 16.03 -15.91 30.73
CA VAL A 82 16.21 -15.92 29.28
C VAL A 82 17.68 -15.71 28.98
N THR A 83 18.21 -16.46 28.01
CA THR A 83 19.58 -16.28 27.49
C THR A 83 19.52 -15.59 26.15
N ILE A 84 20.19 -14.45 26.02
CA ILE A 84 20.24 -13.66 24.78
C ILE A 84 21.62 -13.82 24.15
N THR A 85 21.67 -14.40 22.95
CA THR A 85 22.87 -14.44 22.12
C THR A 85 22.79 -13.34 21.06
N LYS A 86 23.82 -12.49 20.96
CA LYS A 86 23.87 -11.42 19.97
C LYS A 86 24.67 -11.84 18.75
N ARG A 87 24.11 -11.66 17.56
CA ARG A 87 24.77 -11.98 16.30
C ARG A 87 24.59 -10.84 15.30
N GLN A 88 25.71 -10.32 14.80
CA GLN A 88 25.69 -9.34 13.72
C GLN A 88 25.43 -10.04 12.37
N SER A 89 24.61 -9.44 11.52
CA SER A 89 24.26 -9.97 10.20
C SER A 89 23.92 -8.84 9.23
N GLU A 90 24.00 -9.13 7.93
CA GLU A 90 23.39 -8.31 6.89
C GLU A 90 22.13 -9.01 6.38
N ILE A 91 21.04 -8.26 6.26
CA ILE A 91 19.73 -8.77 5.83
C ILE A 91 19.07 -7.84 4.83
N ILE A 92 18.14 -8.38 4.05
CA ILE A 92 17.26 -7.59 3.17
C ILE A 92 15.91 -7.48 3.86
N ILE A 93 15.42 -6.26 4.03
CA ILE A 93 14.06 -6.02 4.51
C ILE A 93 13.12 -5.91 3.31
N ALA A 94 12.08 -6.73 3.33
CA ALA A 94 11.05 -6.74 2.31
C ALA A 94 9.68 -6.36 2.89
N THR A 95 8.82 -5.85 2.02
CA THR A 95 7.45 -5.44 2.28
C THR A 95 6.51 -6.07 1.26
N SER A 96 5.23 -6.20 1.62
CA SER A 96 4.17 -6.67 0.74
C SER A 96 3.02 -5.67 0.72
N ASP A 97 2.00 -5.91 -0.11
CA ASP A 97 0.77 -5.11 -0.08
C ASP A 97 0.02 -5.21 1.28
N TYR A 98 0.38 -6.17 2.13
CA TYR A 98 -0.15 -6.37 3.49
C TYR A 98 0.68 -5.67 4.59
N SER A 99 1.81 -5.06 4.22
CA SER A 99 2.66 -4.28 5.13
C SER A 99 2.00 -2.96 5.55
N MET A 100 2.42 -2.42 6.69
CA MET A 100 1.91 -1.10 7.10
C MET A 100 2.52 0.00 6.24
N SER A 101 1.68 0.98 5.93
CA SER A 101 2.12 2.19 5.24
C SER A 101 3.05 3.03 6.12
N VAL A 102 4.10 3.54 5.48
CA VAL A 102 5.06 4.47 6.07
C VAL A 102 4.90 5.84 5.41
N ALA A 103 4.57 6.84 6.21
CA ALA A 103 4.46 8.21 5.72
C ALA A 103 5.85 8.84 5.57
N LYS A 104 6.10 9.51 4.43
CA LYS A 104 7.37 10.21 4.17
C LYS A 104 7.72 11.21 5.29
N THR A 105 6.73 11.91 5.82
CA THR A 105 6.91 12.85 6.94
C THR A 105 7.50 12.19 8.19
N ASN A 106 7.12 10.94 8.47
CA ASN A 106 7.63 10.21 9.63
C ASN A 106 9.08 9.77 9.42
N ILE A 107 9.46 9.40 8.19
CA ILE A 107 10.84 9.09 7.84
C ILE A 107 11.72 10.34 7.98
N GLU A 108 11.28 11.47 7.42
CA GLU A 108 12.02 12.73 7.49
C GLU A 108 12.30 13.18 8.93
N LEU A 109 11.28 13.13 9.80
CA LEU A 109 11.43 13.42 11.22
C LEU A 109 12.28 12.35 11.93
N GLY A 110 12.07 11.08 11.58
CA GLY A 110 12.74 9.93 12.18
C GLY A 110 14.26 9.97 12.01
N LYS A 111 14.77 10.47 10.87
CA LYS A 111 16.22 10.53 10.60
C LYS A 111 17.00 11.31 11.68
N GLY A 112 16.42 12.36 12.24
CA GLY A 112 17.04 13.10 13.36
C GLY A 112 16.89 12.42 14.71
N LEU A 113 15.85 11.59 14.88
CA LEU A 113 15.53 10.93 16.14
C LEU A 113 16.28 9.60 16.31
N ILE A 114 16.53 8.87 15.23
CA ILE A 114 17.08 7.50 15.30
C ILE A 114 18.53 7.46 15.78
N ALA A 115 19.26 8.56 15.58
CA ALA A 115 20.62 8.78 16.06
C ALA A 115 20.67 9.46 17.45
N ASN A 116 19.51 9.79 18.03
CA ASN A 116 19.46 10.42 19.35
C ASN A 116 19.82 9.41 20.45
N ASP A 117 20.60 9.83 21.43
CA ASP A 117 21.06 9.01 22.56
C ASP A 117 19.93 8.55 23.50
N LYS A 118 18.81 9.27 23.50
CA LYS A 118 17.59 8.90 24.24
C LYS A 118 16.65 8.00 23.45
N PHE A 119 17.00 7.62 22.22
CA PHE A 119 16.18 6.72 21.42
C PHE A 119 16.33 5.28 21.92
N GLU A 120 15.25 4.72 22.44
CA GLU A 120 15.26 3.36 23.01
C GLU A 120 15.34 2.30 21.91
N LYS A 121 16.25 1.33 22.09
CA LYS A 121 16.42 0.18 21.18
C LYS A 121 15.47 -0.95 21.58
N VAL A 122 14.18 -0.69 21.45
CA VAL A 122 13.12 -1.69 21.67
C VAL A 122 13.21 -2.81 20.63
N PRO A 123 12.70 -4.02 20.93
CA PRO A 123 12.70 -5.12 19.98
C PRO A 123 12.03 -4.75 18.66
N LEU A 124 12.70 -5.06 17.54
CA LEU A 124 12.13 -5.03 16.20
C LEU A 124 11.99 -6.46 15.69
N TYR A 125 10.76 -6.86 15.37
CA TYR A 125 10.42 -8.21 14.99
C TYR A 125 10.32 -8.37 13.48
N VAL A 126 10.99 -9.39 12.99
CA VAL A 126 10.89 -9.82 11.59
C VAL A 126 10.52 -11.29 11.50
N THR A 127 10.00 -11.71 10.36
CA THR A 127 9.77 -13.12 10.01
C THR A 127 10.42 -13.44 8.67
N ASP A 128 10.63 -14.72 8.40
CA ASP A 128 11.24 -15.17 7.16
C ASP A 128 10.33 -14.87 5.95
N ALA A 129 10.93 -14.46 4.83
CA ALA A 129 10.22 -14.15 3.60
C ALA A 129 9.53 -15.38 2.96
N ASP A 130 10.03 -16.58 3.21
CA ASP A 130 9.46 -17.83 2.66
C ASP A 130 7.98 -17.98 3.02
N LEU A 131 7.57 -17.51 4.21
CA LEU A 131 6.18 -17.48 4.66
C LEU A 131 5.24 -16.78 3.65
N PHE A 132 5.72 -15.72 3.00
CA PHE A 132 4.95 -14.95 2.01
C PHE A 132 5.02 -15.59 0.63
N TYR A 133 6.19 -16.12 0.26
CA TYR A 133 6.38 -16.78 -1.02
C TYR A 133 5.63 -18.10 -1.16
N ASP A 134 5.34 -18.79 -0.06
CA ASP A 134 4.55 -20.02 -0.06
C ASP A 134 3.04 -19.75 -0.24
N ALA A 135 2.62 -18.49 -0.07
CA ALA A 135 1.27 -18.02 -0.35
C ALA A 135 1.19 -17.15 -1.61
N ASP A 136 2.18 -17.24 -2.50
CA ASP A 136 2.26 -16.48 -3.75
C ASP A 136 2.19 -14.95 -3.59
N ILE A 137 2.62 -14.42 -2.44
CA ILE A 137 2.67 -12.98 -2.20
C ILE A 137 3.97 -12.40 -2.75
N THR A 138 3.85 -11.40 -3.62
CA THR A 138 5.00 -10.65 -4.13
C THR A 138 5.59 -9.76 -3.03
N LEU A 139 6.89 -9.85 -2.85
CA LEU A 139 7.66 -9.02 -1.95
C LEU A 139 8.46 -7.95 -2.70
N LYS A 140 8.61 -6.79 -2.07
CA LYS A 140 9.44 -5.68 -2.55
C LYS A 140 10.42 -5.23 -1.48
N ASP A 141 11.67 -4.96 -1.86
CA ASP A 141 12.66 -4.41 -0.95
C ASP A 141 12.31 -2.95 -0.55
N LEU A 142 13.09 -2.35 0.35
CA LEU A 142 12.86 -0.97 0.81
C LEU A 142 13.11 0.10 -0.27
N ASN A 143 13.71 -0.27 -1.42
CA ASN A 143 13.82 0.59 -2.61
C ASN A 143 12.63 0.39 -3.59
N GLY A 144 11.79 -0.62 -3.34
CA GLY A 144 10.59 -0.92 -4.12
C GLY A 144 10.80 -1.96 -5.23
N ASN A 145 11.96 -2.62 -5.30
CA ASN A 145 12.24 -3.63 -6.31
C ASN A 145 11.67 -5.00 -5.89
N ILE A 146 11.19 -5.78 -6.85
CA ILE A 146 10.64 -7.11 -6.59
C ILE A 146 11.76 -8.04 -6.12
N VAL A 147 11.54 -8.70 -4.97
CA VAL A 147 12.46 -9.70 -4.41
C VAL A 147 12.01 -11.09 -4.86
N LYS A 148 12.90 -11.82 -5.54
CA LYS A 148 12.62 -13.18 -6.05
C LYS A 148 12.56 -14.22 -4.92
N LYS A 149 11.68 -15.22 -5.08
CA LYS A 149 11.63 -16.39 -4.19
C LYS A 149 12.99 -17.10 -4.18
N GLY A 150 13.46 -17.47 -2.98
CA GLY A 150 14.76 -18.12 -2.77
C GLY A 150 15.96 -17.17 -2.67
N THR A 151 15.76 -15.85 -2.71
CA THR A 151 16.81 -14.90 -2.32
C THR A 151 17.16 -15.09 -0.83
N PRO A 152 18.44 -15.28 -0.47
CA PRO A 152 18.83 -15.53 0.92
C PRO A 152 18.71 -14.28 1.80
N ASN A 153 18.54 -14.49 3.11
CA ASN A 153 18.52 -13.44 4.14
C ASN A 153 17.47 -12.34 3.93
N VAL A 154 16.30 -12.70 3.39
CA VAL A 154 15.17 -11.78 3.20
C VAL A 154 14.19 -11.95 4.36
N TYR A 155 13.81 -10.83 4.96
CA TYR A 155 12.92 -10.81 6.12
C TYR A 155 11.82 -9.77 5.94
N VAL A 156 10.63 -10.06 6.49
CA VAL A 156 9.46 -9.17 6.47
C VAL A 156 9.16 -8.66 7.88
N PRO A 157 8.98 -7.35 8.09
CA PRO A 157 8.63 -6.81 9.40
C PRO A 157 7.28 -7.32 9.91
N VAL A 158 7.25 -7.74 11.17
CA VAL A 158 6.04 -8.18 11.90
C VAL A 158 5.46 -7.02 12.73
N ASP A 159 6.27 -6.00 12.96
CA ASP A 159 6.10 -4.95 13.96
C ASP A 159 4.80 -4.13 13.88
N SER A 160 4.66 -3.29 14.91
CA SER A 160 3.73 -2.17 14.88
C SER A 160 4.13 -1.10 13.86
N ALA A 161 3.24 -0.13 13.65
CA ALA A 161 3.53 1.03 12.81
C ALA A 161 4.89 1.69 13.13
N ASN A 162 5.24 1.77 14.41
CA ASN A 162 6.51 2.34 14.83
C ASN A 162 7.69 1.52 14.29
N GLY A 163 7.64 0.19 14.32
CA GLY A 163 8.72 -0.64 13.78
C GLY A 163 8.84 -0.51 12.26
N TYR A 164 7.73 -0.52 11.53
CA TYR A 164 7.72 -0.22 10.09
C TYR A 164 8.37 1.13 9.76
N TRP A 165 8.09 2.16 10.56
CA TRP A 165 8.73 3.48 10.41
C TRP A 165 10.22 3.43 10.72
N GLN A 166 10.65 2.68 11.74
CA GLN A 166 12.06 2.52 12.07
C GLN A 166 12.83 1.84 10.92
N TRP A 167 12.34 0.74 10.36
CA TRP A 167 13.00 0.06 9.23
C TRP A 167 13.23 1.01 8.05
N ALA A 168 12.20 1.75 7.63
CA ALA A 168 12.31 2.72 6.55
C ALA A 168 13.22 3.91 6.93
N THR A 169 13.20 4.35 8.18
CA THR A 169 14.03 5.46 8.68
C THR A 169 15.50 5.10 8.72
N TYR A 170 15.86 3.91 9.24
CA TYR A 170 17.24 3.43 9.23
C TYR A 170 17.75 3.27 7.81
N HIS A 171 16.94 2.70 6.90
CA HIS A 171 17.29 2.59 5.49
C HIS A 171 17.61 3.96 4.89
N GLU A 172 16.71 4.93 5.01
CA GLU A 172 16.94 6.26 4.43
C GLU A 172 18.08 7.01 5.14
N TYR A 173 18.23 6.87 6.46
CA TYR A 173 19.36 7.42 7.19
C TYR A 173 20.69 6.87 6.65
N ASN A 174 20.81 5.55 6.52
CA ASN A 174 22.04 4.90 6.08
C ASN A 174 22.40 5.26 4.63
N LEU A 175 21.41 5.39 3.75
CA LEU A 175 21.64 5.92 2.40
C LEU A 175 22.21 7.34 2.44
N ASN A 176 21.68 8.22 3.29
CA ASN A 176 22.21 9.57 3.45
C ASN A 176 23.62 9.55 4.07
N ALA A 177 23.88 8.67 5.03
CA ALA A 177 25.19 8.51 5.65
C ALA A 177 26.24 8.08 4.60
N ILE A 178 25.90 7.14 3.71
CA ILE A 178 26.76 6.76 2.57
C ILE A 178 27.10 7.97 1.70
N VAL A 179 26.10 8.77 1.33
CA VAL A 179 26.30 9.97 0.49
C VAL A 179 27.23 10.96 1.19
N LYS A 180 27.09 11.15 2.50
CA LYS A 180 27.87 12.10 3.29
C LYS A 180 29.21 11.56 3.82
N GLU A 181 29.54 10.31 3.53
CA GLU A 181 30.70 9.62 4.10
C GLU A 181 30.66 9.57 5.64
N GLU A 182 29.45 9.49 6.19
CA GLU A 182 29.18 9.36 7.63
C GLU A 182 29.03 7.89 8.04
N LYS A 183 29.15 7.62 9.34
CA LYS A 183 28.98 6.26 9.88
C LYS A 183 27.52 5.82 9.74
N GLN A 184 27.30 4.69 9.09
CA GLN A 184 26.00 4.03 9.03
C GLN A 184 25.62 3.48 10.42
N LEU A 185 24.31 3.47 10.70
CA LEU A 185 23.76 2.88 11.92
C LEU A 185 23.51 1.39 11.71
N VAL A 186 23.81 0.62 12.76
CA VAL A 186 23.42 -0.78 12.88
C VAL A 186 22.12 -0.83 13.66
N ILE A 187 21.15 -1.61 13.19
CA ILE A 187 19.88 -1.79 13.89
C ILE A 187 20.05 -2.87 14.95
N GLU A 188 19.87 -2.51 16.21
CA GLU A 188 20.03 -3.43 17.34
C GLU A 188 18.70 -4.02 17.79
N ASN A 189 18.77 -5.12 18.55
CA ASN A 189 17.61 -5.79 19.14
C ASN A 189 16.59 -6.27 18.11
N VAL A 190 17.10 -6.84 17.01
CA VAL A 190 16.26 -7.48 16.00
C VAL A 190 15.98 -8.92 16.42
N GLN A 191 14.73 -9.35 16.36
CA GLN A 191 14.32 -10.68 16.78
C GLN A 191 13.48 -11.36 15.70
N VAL A 192 13.75 -12.63 15.44
CA VAL A 192 13.00 -13.40 14.44
C VAL A 192 11.80 -14.08 15.10
N LYS A 193 10.60 -13.77 14.62
CA LYS A 193 9.37 -14.50 14.95
C LYS A 193 9.06 -15.51 13.86
N ARG A 194 8.77 -16.73 14.28
CA ARG A 194 8.33 -17.81 13.41
C ARG A 194 6.82 -17.96 13.53
N PHE A 195 6.19 -18.20 12.40
CA PHE A 195 4.77 -18.47 12.28
C PHE A 195 4.61 -19.68 11.37
N ASP A 196 3.64 -20.52 11.66
CA ASP A 196 3.32 -21.71 10.87
C ASP A 196 2.57 -21.34 9.58
N SER A 197 1.93 -20.16 9.55
CA SER A 197 1.21 -19.66 8.37
C SER A 197 1.06 -18.13 8.36
N LEU A 198 0.74 -17.57 7.19
CA LEU A 198 0.36 -16.16 7.10
C LEU A 198 -0.89 -15.81 7.90
N GLN A 199 -1.79 -16.78 8.11
CA GLN A 199 -2.96 -16.59 8.93
C GLN A 199 -2.56 -16.33 10.38
N GLU A 200 -1.67 -17.15 10.93
CA GLU A 200 -1.15 -16.97 12.29
C GLU A 200 -0.37 -15.66 12.41
N PHE A 201 0.49 -15.33 11.44
CA PHE A 201 1.17 -14.04 11.36
C PHE A 201 0.18 -12.86 11.43
N ALA A 202 -0.92 -12.93 10.68
CA ALA A 202 -1.91 -11.86 10.64
C ALA A 202 -2.75 -11.78 11.92
N GLN A 203 -3.06 -12.91 12.56
CA GLN A 203 -3.72 -12.96 13.86
C GLN A 203 -2.81 -12.36 14.95
N TYR A 204 -1.53 -12.74 14.96
CA TYR A 204 -0.51 -12.14 15.83
C TYR A 204 -0.45 -10.62 15.65
N ARG A 205 -0.36 -10.16 14.39
CA ARG A 205 -0.37 -8.72 14.08
C ARG A 205 -1.66 -8.05 14.52
N GLY A 206 -2.81 -8.70 14.32
CA GLY A 206 -4.13 -8.21 14.74
C GLY A 206 -4.18 -7.88 16.23
N VAL A 207 -3.74 -8.83 17.06
CA VAL A 207 -3.69 -8.68 18.52
C VAL A 207 -2.71 -7.58 18.93
N ASN A 208 -1.48 -7.62 18.40
CA ASN A 208 -0.40 -6.74 18.85
C ASN A 208 -0.49 -5.31 18.29
N ASN A 209 -1.19 -5.09 17.17
CA ASN A 209 -1.39 -3.75 16.60
C ASN A 209 -2.62 -3.01 17.12
N VAL A 210 -3.58 -3.70 17.74
CA VAL A 210 -4.83 -3.06 18.20
C VAL A 210 -4.56 -1.98 19.25
N LEU A 211 -3.46 -2.11 20.01
CA LEU A 211 -3.02 -1.16 21.04
C LEU A 211 -1.99 -0.12 20.52
N SER A 212 -1.68 -0.12 19.22
CA SER A 212 -0.82 0.90 18.58
C SER A 212 -1.67 1.99 17.89
N ARG A 213 -1.14 2.70 16.88
CA ARG A 213 -1.92 3.69 16.08
C ARG A 213 -3.14 3.10 15.34
N GLY A 214 -3.35 1.79 15.45
CA GLY A 214 -4.34 1.01 14.72
C GLY A 214 -4.02 0.90 13.22
N PHE A 215 -4.63 -0.09 12.59
CA PHE A 215 -4.61 -0.19 11.13
C PHE A 215 -5.46 0.90 10.49
N ASN A 216 -4.94 1.51 9.42
CA ASN A 216 -5.76 2.29 8.51
C ASN A 216 -6.74 1.38 7.74
N GLY A 217 -7.65 1.94 6.94
CA GLY A 217 -8.67 1.15 6.24
C GLY A 217 -8.10 0.01 5.40
N LEU A 218 -7.12 0.29 4.54
CA LEU A 218 -6.51 -0.69 3.64
C LEU A 218 -5.69 -1.74 4.42
N GLU A 219 -4.88 -1.29 5.38
CA GLU A 219 -4.12 -2.17 6.28
C GLU A 219 -5.06 -3.12 7.05
N LYS A 220 -6.22 -2.62 7.48
CA LYS A 220 -7.23 -3.39 8.20
C LYS A 220 -7.85 -4.45 7.31
N ALA A 221 -8.21 -4.11 6.07
CA ALA A 221 -8.75 -5.06 5.11
C ALA A 221 -7.73 -6.14 4.73
N GLY A 222 -6.47 -5.76 4.49
CA GLY A 222 -5.39 -6.71 4.20
C GLY A 222 -5.14 -7.67 5.36
N ASN A 223 -5.01 -7.16 6.59
CA ASN A 223 -4.83 -8.02 7.76
C ASN A 223 -6.06 -8.92 8.01
N ALA A 224 -7.28 -8.41 7.82
CA ALA A 224 -8.50 -9.20 7.92
C ALA A 224 -8.56 -10.33 6.88
N ALA A 225 -8.17 -10.05 5.63
CA ALA A 225 -8.09 -11.07 4.57
C ALA A 225 -7.14 -12.20 4.98
N LEU A 226 -5.93 -11.87 5.44
CA LEU A 226 -4.98 -12.88 5.90
C LEU A 226 -5.43 -13.62 7.16
N ALA A 227 -5.93 -12.92 8.18
CA ALA A 227 -6.27 -13.51 9.47
C ALA A 227 -7.50 -14.42 9.41
N THR A 228 -8.48 -14.09 8.55
CA THR A 228 -9.72 -14.86 8.41
C THR A 228 -9.69 -15.87 7.27
N GLN A 229 -8.87 -15.63 6.23
CA GLN A 229 -8.91 -16.37 4.96
C GLN A 229 -10.28 -16.34 4.26
N HIS A 230 -11.15 -15.40 4.65
CA HIS A 230 -12.52 -15.35 4.14
C HIS A 230 -12.60 -14.60 2.80
N GLU A 231 -13.26 -15.21 1.82
CA GLU A 231 -13.28 -14.75 0.41
C GLU A 231 -13.72 -13.29 0.26
N PHE A 232 -14.71 -12.83 1.05
CA PHE A 232 -15.17 -11.45 1.00
C PHE A 232 -14.06 -10.45 1.33
N TYR A 233 -13.32 -10.66 2.42
CA TYR A 233 -12.25 -9.75 2.82
C TYR A 233 -11.09 -9.79 1.83
N THR A 234 -10.77 -10.98 1.34
CA THR A 234 -9.77 -11.18 0.28
C THR A 234 -10.13 -10.41 -0.98
N LYS A 235 -11.36 -10.57 -1.49
CA LYS A 235 -11.83 -9.87 -2.69
C LYS A 235 -11.84 -8.35 -2.49
N VAL A 236 -12.39 -7.86 -1.37
CA VAL A 236 -12.44 -6.43 -1.07
C VAL A 236 -11.04 -5.83 -0.98
N PHE A 237 -10.09 -6.52 -0.35
CA PHE A 237 -8.71 -6.06 -0.27
C PHE A 237 -8.05 -6.02 -1.66
N GLN A 238 -8.10 -7.13 -2.40
CA GLN A 238 -7.52 -7.23 -3.75
C GLN A 238 -8.06 -6.14 -4.68
N LYS A 239 -9.38 -5.95 -4.69
CA LYS A 239 -10.02 -4.94 -5.54
C LYS A 239 -9.75 -3.52 -5.09
N ALA A 240 -9.53 -3.29 -3.81
CA ALA A 240 -9.09 -1.98 -3.33
C ALA A 240 -7.65 -1.65 -3.73
N VAL A 241 -6.75 -2.64 -3.73
CA VAL A 241 -5.38 -2.49 -4.24
C VAL A 241 -5.41 -2.23 -5.76
N GLU A 242 -6.12 -3.06 -6.51
CA GLU A 242 -6.29 -2.95 -7.97
C GLU A 242 -6.82 -1.57 -8.37
N LEU A 243 -7.94 -1.15 -7.78
CA LEU A 243 -8.60 0.11 -8.11
C LEU A 243 -7.93 1.31 -7.43
N LYS A 244 -7.01 1.11 -6.48
CA LYS A 244 -6.50 2.16 -5.58
C LYS A 244 -7.64 2.95 -4.93
N ALA A 245 -8.67 2.24 -4.49
CA ALA A 245 -9.92 2.79 -3.96
C ALA A 245 -10.00 2.65 -2.44
N ASN A 246 -10.82 3.49 -1.80
CA ASN A 246 -11.07 3.35 -0.36
C ASN A 246 -11.85 2.05 -0.08
N ILE A 247 -11.47 1.32 0.97
CA ILE A 247 -12.14 0.08 1.39
C ILE A 247 -13.65 0.24 1.53
N SER A 248 -14.13 1.37 2.06
CA SER A 248 -15.57 1.60 2.21
C SER A 248 -16.30 1.66 0.86
N VAL A 249 -15.66 2.15 -0.20
CA VAL A 249 -16.24 2.20 -1.55
C VAL A 249 -16.25 0.81 -2.17
N VAL A 250 -15.13 0.09 -2.08
CA VAL A 250 -15.04 -1.29 -2.60
C VAL A 250 -16.02 -2.21 -1.88
N THR A 251 -16.08 -2.14 -0.55
CA THR A 251 -17.07 -2.89 0.25
C THR A 251 -18.48 -2.68 -0.27
N LYS A 252 -18.86 -1.45 -0.65
CA LYS A 252 -20.20 -1.15 -1.18
C LYS A 252 -20.47 -1.84 -2.51
N TYR A 253 -19.49 -1.97 -3.41
CA TYR A 253 -19.67 -2.71 -4.65
C TYR A 253 -20.02 -4.18 -4.38
N TYR A 254 -19.33 -4.80 -3.42
CA TYR A 254 -19.51 -6.22 -3.08
C TYR A 254 -20.61 -6.50 -2.04
N ASN A 255 -21.19 -5.46 -1.44
CA ASN A 255 -22.22 -5.56 -0.39
C ASN A 255 -23.43 -4.67 -0.69
N PHE A 256 -23.83 -4.58 -1.96
CA PHE A 256 -25.07 -3.91 -2.40
C PHE A 256 -25.26 -2.49 -1.81
N GLY A 257 -24.21 -1.68 -1.86
CA GLY A 257 -24.20 -0.30 -1.37
C GLY A 257 -24.07 -0.13 0.15
N LYS A 258 -23.99 -1.22 0.91
CA LYS A 258 -23.85 -1.20 2.37
C LYS A 258 -22.39 -1.26 2.80
N THR A 259 -22.10 -0.62 3.93
CA THR A 259 -20.79 -0.73 4.60
C THR A 259 -20.82 -1.81 5.67
N ILE A 260 -19.64 -2.30 6.03
CA ILE A 260 -19.45 -3.17 7.20
C ILE A 260 -19.23 -2.31 8.45
N LYS A 261 -19.85 -2.72 9.56
CA LYS A 261 -19.70 -2.02 10.86
C LYS A 261 -18.26 -2.11 11.37
N PRO A 262 -17.72 -1.08 12.05
CA PRO A 262 -16.36 -1.10 12.57
C PRO A 262 -16.04 -2.30 13.48
N LYS A 263 -17.01 -2.75 14.30
CA LYS A 263 -16.84 -3.92 15.18
C LYS A 263 -16.51 -5.19 14.40
N VAL A 264 -17.22 -5.43 13.29
CA VAL A 264 -17.03 -6.59 12.41
C VAL A 264 -15.61 -6.58 11.83
N TRP A 265 -15.15 -5.42 11.34
CA TRP A 265 -13.77 -5.27 10.85
C TRP A 265 -12.73 -5.51 11.94
N ASN A 266 -13.00 -5.08 13.17
CA ASN A 266 -12.09 -5.28 14.29
C ASN A 266 -12.04 -6.76 14.73
N SER A 267 -13.14 -7.50 14.65
CA SER A 267 -13.14 -8.95 14.85
C SER A 267 -12.37 -9.67 13.74
N ALA A 268 -12.56 -9.26 12.49
CA ALA A 268 -11.90 -9.88 11.35
C ALA A 268 -10.37 -9.75 11.38
N VAL A 269 -9.81 -8.62 11.85
CA VAL A 269 -8.34 -8.52 12.01
C VAL A 269 -7.78 -9.47 13.06
N LEU A 270 -8.61 -9.98 13.97
CA LEU A 270 -8.23 -11.02 14.93
C LEU A 270 -8.47 -12.43 14.38
N GLY A 271 -8.90 -12.56 13.12
CA GLY A 271 -9.25 -13.84 12.49
C GLY A 271 -10.66 -14.33 12.79
N ILE A 272 -11.52 -13.50 13.40
CA ILE A 272 -12.88 -13.88 13.78
C ILE A 272 -13.88 -13.39 12.73
N VAL A 273 -14.56 -14.32 12.07
CA VAL A 273 -15.71 -14.05 11.20
C VAL A 273 -16.99 -14.14 12.04
N GLU A 274 -17.89 -13.15 11.94
CA GLU A 274 -19.16 -13.18 12.66
C GLU A 274 -20.07 -14.31 12.13
N GLU A 275 -20.75 -15.03 13.03
CA GLU A 275 -21.63 -16.16 12.66
C GLU A 275 -22.77 -15.75 11.70
N ASN A 276 -23.32 -14.55 11.88
CA ASN A 276 -24.32 -13.97 10.99
C ASN A 276 -23.68 -12.92 10.08
N PHE A 277 -22.68 -13.35 9.32
CA PHE A 277 -22.02 -12.47 8.35
C PHE A 277 -23.03 -11.97 7.30
N ILE A 278 -22.75 -10.78 6.77
CA ILE A 278 -23.60 -10.14 5.77
C ILE A 278 -23.77 -11.03 4.53
N GLU A 279 -24.92 -10.93 3.87
CA GLU A 279 -25.10 -11.48 2.53
C GLU A 279 -24.39 -10.58 1.52
N TYR A 280 -23.53 -11.16 0.69
CA TYR A 280 -22.74 -10.49 -0.34
C TYR A 280 -22.74 -11.31 -1.62
N ASP A 281 -22.40 -10.67 -2.73
CA ASP A 281 -22.24 -11.34 -4.02
C ASP A 281 -20.97 -10.80 -4.70
N LEU A 282 -19.98 -11.69 -4.84
CA LEU A 282 -18.68 -11.32 -5.40
C LEU A 282 -18.74 -11.13 -6.91
N GLU A 283 -19.57 -11.89 -7.60
CA GLU A 283 -19.73 -11.83 -9.06
C GLU A 283 -20.43 -10.55 -9.47
N ILE A 284 -21.49 -10.16 -8.75
CA ILE A 284 -22.19 -8.88 -9.00
C ILE A 284 -21.25 -7.71 -8.79
N GLY A 285 -20.43 -7.73 -7.73
CA GLY A 285 -19.48 -6.66 -7.48
C GLY A 285 -18.46 -6.52 -8.61
N ASP A 286 -17.94 -7.64 -9.11
CA ASP A 286 -17.03 -7.68 -10.26
C ASP A 286 -17.75 -7.17 -11.53
N GLU A 287 -18.98 -7.63 -11.81
CA GLU A 287 -19.74 -7.21 -13.00
C GLU A 287 -20.02 -5.71 -13.01
N ILE A 288 -20.35 -5.11 -11.86
CA ILE A 288 -20.57 -3.66 -11.75
C ILE A 288 -19.27 -2.92 -12.08
N VAL A 289 -18.15 -3.29 -11.45
CA VAL A 289 -16.86 -2.62 -11.64
C VAL A 289 -16.38 -2.74 -13.09
N GLU A 290 -16.44 -3.94 -13.68
CA GLU A 290 -16.04 -4.18 -15.07
C GLU A 290 -16.93 -3.41 -16.05
N THR A 291 -18.24 -3.38 -15.80
CA THR A 291 -19.18 -2.61 -16.63
C THR A 291 -18.82 -1.12 -16.63
N LEU A 292 -18.49 -0.55 -15.46
CA LEU A 292 -18.11 0.86 -15.35
C LEU A 292 -16.79 1.13 -16.08
N GLN A 293 -15.80 0.25 -15.94
CA GLN A 293 -14.51 0.37 -16.64
C GLN A 293 -14.67 0.30 -18.16
N ASN A 294 -15.58 -0.56 -18.65
CA ASN A 294 -15.87 -0.71 -20.09
C ASN A 294 -16.68 0.47 -20.68
N MET A 295 -17.35 1.24 -19.84
CA MET A 295 -18.22 2.36 -20.24
C MET A 295 -17.53 3.73 -20.14
N ASP A 296 -16.20 3.79 -20.20
CA ASP A 296 -15.41 5.04 -20.13
C ASP A 296 -15.66 5.91 -18.87
N PHE A 297 -16.11 5.30 -17.76
CA PHE A 297 -16.12 6.01 -16.48
C PHE A 297 -14.68 6.26 -16.02
N THR A 298 -14.38 7.48 -15.59
CA THR A 298 -13.02 7.77 -15.13
C THR A 298 -12.72 7.01 -13.84
N GLU A 299 -11.44 6.68 -13.64
CA GLU A 299 -10.94 6.14 -12.38
C GLU A 299 -11.42 6.94 -11.15
N LYS A 300 -11.43 8.27 -11.24
CA LYS A 300 -11.89 9.15 -10.17
C LYS A 300 -13.36 8.91 -9.83
N THR A 301 -14.20 8.71 -10.85
CA THR A 301 -15.64 8.47 -10.70
C THR A 301 -15.92 7.12 -10.07
N ILE A 302 -15.26 6.06 -10.55
CA ILE A 302 -15.42 4.68 -10.04
C ILE A 302 -15.04 4.59 -8.56
N LYS A 303 -14.00 5.31 -8.15
CA LYS A 303 -13.50 5.36 -6.76
C LYS A 303 -14.36 6.23 -5.84
N ASN A 304 -15.35 6.95 -6.37
CA ASN A 304 -16.20 7.83 -5.59
C ASN A 304 -17.40 7.06 -5.01
N ARG A 305 -17.61 7.20 -3.70
CA ARG A 305 -18.73 6.58 -2.99
C ARG A 305 -20.10 6.92 -3.61
N TYR A 306 -20.24 8.10 -4.19
CA TYR A 306 -21.53 8.58 -4.69
C TYR A 306 -22.03 7.80 -5.91
N LEU A 307 -21.11 7.23 -6.71
CA LEU A 307 -21.48 6.42 -7.87
C LEU A 307 -22.21 5.15 -7.43
N ILE A 308 -21.59 4.34 -6.56
CA ILE A 308 -22.21 3.12 -6.06
C ILE A 308 -23.46 3.41 -5.21
N ASP A 309 -23.50 4.54 -4.50
CA ASP A 309 -24.71 4.98 -3.77
C ASP A 309 -25.87 5.28 -4.74
N ALA A 310 -25.59 5.95 -5.86
CA ALA A 310 -26.61 6.23 -6.89
C ALA A 310 -27.05 4.96 -7.62
N ILE A 311 -26.12 4.08 -7.99
CA ILE A 311 -26.40 2.76 -8.59
C ILE A 311 -27.30 1.94 -7.66
N THR A 312 -26.96 1.89 -6.37
CA THR A 312 -27.75 1.15 -5.37
C THR A 312 -29.13 1.77 -5.19
N ARG A 313 -29.24 3.10 -5.17
CA ARG A 313 -30.52 3.80 -5.11
C ARG A 313 -31.39 3.48 -6.33
N PHE A 314 -30.79 3.46 -7.52
CA PHE A 314 -31.47 3.11 -8.76
C PHE A 314 -31.93 1.65 -8.77
N ALA A 315 -31.06 0.72 -8.39
CA ALA A 315 -31.42 -0.69 -8.29
C ALA A 315 -32.58 -0.96 -7.32
N ASN A 316 -32.65 -0.21 -6.21
CA ASN A 316 -33.72 -0.33 -5.22
C ASN A 316 -34.98 0.49 -5.55
N TYR A 317 -34.99 1.25 -6.65
CA TYR A 317 -36.17 1.98 -7.06
C TYR A 317 -37.26 1.00 -7.51
N LYS A 318 -38.49 1.23 -7.05
CA LYS A 318 -39.69 0.49 -7.46
C LYS A 318 -40.54 1.36 -8.39
N PRO A 319 -40.55 1.08 -9.70
CA PRO A 319 -41.38 1.84 -10.63
C PRO A 319 -42.86 1.76 -10.29
N GLN A 320 -43.59 2.86 -10.51
CA GLN A 320 -45.02 2.93 -10.25
C GLN A 320 -45.76 1.83 -11.04
N GLY A 321 -46.65 1.09 -10.36
CA GLY A 321 -47.40 0.00 -10.97
C GLY A 321 -46.61 -1.29 -11.23
N LYS A 322 -45.36 -1.40 -10.76
CA LYS A 322 -44.58 -2.65 -10.80
C LYS A 322 -44.51 -3.30 -9.42
N GLU A 323 -44.49 -4.63 -9.39
CA GLU A 323 -44.38 -5.39 -8.13
C GLU A 323 -42.95 -5.48 -7.60
N LYS A 324 -41.96 -5.49 -8.50
CA LYS A 324 -40.54 -5.65 -8.19
C LYS A 324 -39.76 -4.34 -8.34
N MET A 325 -38.67 -4.22 -7.59
CA MET A 325 -37.65 -3.19 -7.81
C MET A 325 -36.95 -3.42 -9.16
N ILE A 326 -36.26 -2.39 -9.67
CA ILE A 326 -35.45 -2.49 -10.89
C ILE A 326 -34.43 -3.65 -10.77
N GLY A 327 -33.75 -3.74 -9.62
CA GLY A 327 -32.76 -4.77 -9.35
C GLY A 327 -31.43 -4.55 -10.07
N ILE A 328 -30.43 -5.37 -9.72
CA ILE A 328 -29.05 -5.20 -10.20
C ILE A 328 -28.90 -5.52 -11.68
N ALA A 329 -29.49 -6.62 -12.17
CA ALA A 329 -29.36 -7.02 -13.57
C ALA A 329 -29.84 -5.93 -14.55
N GLU A 330 -31.02 -5.36 -14.29
CA GLU A 330 -31.55 -4.24 -15.10
C GLU A 330 -30.72 -2.96 -14.90
N THR A 331 -30.15 -2.75 -13.72
CA THR A 331 -29.22 -1.64 -13.46
C THR A 331 -27.97 -1.73 -14.30
N ILE A 332 -27.32 -2.89 -14.35
CA ILE A 332 -26.14 -3.12 -15.17
C ILE A 332 -26.48 -2.96 -16.66
N SER A 333 -27.62 -3.49 -17.11
CA SER A 333 -28.10 -3.28 -18.49
C SER A 333 -28.32 -1.79 -18.80
N THR A 334 -28.85 -1.02 -17.84
CA THR A 334 -29.07 0.41 -18.00
C THR A 334 -27.73 1.14 -18.14
N ILE A 335 -26.75 0.83 -17.28
CA ILE A 335 -25.40 1.41 -17.35
C ILE A 335 -24.76 1.10 -18.71
N LYS A 336 -24.81 -0.15 -19.18
CA LYS A 336 -24.30 -0.59 -20.49
C LYS A 336 -24.92 0.15 -21.68
N SER A 337 -26.09 0.76 -21.49
CA SER A 337 -26.82 1.50 -22.53
C SER A 337 -26.64 3.02 -22.46
N LEU A 338 -25.93 3.55 -21.45
CA LEU A 338 -25.71 4.99 -21.33
C LEU A 338 -25.00 5.54 -22.57
N SER A 339 -25.44 6.71 -23.01
CA SER A 339 -24.75 7.45 -24.06
C SER A 339 -23.38 7.96 -23.57
N SER A 340 -22.43 8.17 -24.48
CA SER A 340 -21.14 8.80 -24.15
C SER A 340 -21.30 10.17 -23.49
N GLU A 341 -22.36 10.92 -23.84
CA GLU A 341 -22.65 12.21 -23.21
C GLU A 341 -23.12 12.04 -21.76
N SER A 342 -24.00 11.07 -21.47
CA SER A 342 -24.42 10.76 -20.09
C SER A 342 -23.23 10.33 -19.23
N VAL A 343 -22.34 9.49 -19.75
CA VAL A 343 -21.09 9.12 -19.05
C VAL A 343 -20.23 10.35 -18.79
N ARG A 344 -20.09 11.24 -19.76
CA ARG A 344 -19.33 12.50 -19.61
C ARG A 344 -19.94 13.39 -18.52
N ILE A 345 -21.26 13.56 -18.50
CA ILE A 345 -21.98 14.30 -17.47
C ILE A 345 -21.65 13.72 -16.09
N ILE A 346 -21.79 12.40 -15.92
CA ILE A 346 -21.50 11.72 -14.65
C ILE A 346 -20.03 11.93 -14.23
N ASN A 347 -19.09 11.82 -15.17
CA ASN A 347 -17.66 12.03 -14.89
C ASN A 347 -17.31 13.47 -14.46
N MET A 348 -18.08 14.45 -14.90
CA MET A 348 -17.83 15.88 -14.65
C MET A 348 -18.65 16.47 -13.49
N VAL A 349 -19.47 15.66 -12.83
CA VAL A 349 -20.28 16.08 -11.67
C VAL A 349 -19.42 16.67 -10.55
N THR A 350 -19.79 17.87 -10.07
CA THR A 350 -19.09 18.61 -9.00
C THR A 350 -19.95 18.94 -7.79
N SER A 351 -21.27 18.80 -7.89
CA SER A 351 -22.25 18.97 -6.80
C SER A 351 -23.41 18.01 -6.99
N ASP A 352 -24.22 17.81 -5.94
CA ASP A 352 -25.41 16.95 -5.93
C ASP A 352 -25.22 15.56 -6.60
N HIS A 353 -24.10 14.90 -6.30
CA HIS A 353 -23.60 13.82 -7.15
C HIS A 353 -24.59 12.66 -7.28
N ILE A 354 -25.20 12.26 -6.16
CA ILE A 354 -26.11 11.11 -6.15
C ILE A 354 -27.33 11.40 -7.04
N ASN A 355 -27.92 12.59 -6.95
CA ASN A 355 -29.13 12.89 -7.73
C ASN A 355 -28.83 13.03 -9.21
N VAL A 356 -27.72 13.67 -9.60
CA VAL A 356 -27.35 13.80 -11.01
C VAL A 356 -27.09 12.43 -11.63
N ILE A 357 -26.27 11.60 -10.98
CA ILE A 357 -25.98 10.24 -11.46
C ILE A 357 -27.26 9.40 -11.53
N TYR A 358 -28.08 9.44 -10.48
CA TYR A 358 -29.37 8.74 -10.46
C TYR A 358 -30.27 9.20 -11.61
N THR A 359 -30.31 10.50 -11.91
CA THR A 359 -31.16 11.07 -12.96
C THR A 359 -30.71 10.60 -14.35
N GLU A 360 -29.40 10.55 -14.61
CA GLU A 360 -28.88 9.99 -15.87
C GLU A 360 -29.26 8.51 -16.03
N LEU A 361 -29.08 7.71 -14.97
CA LEU A 361 -29.49 6.29 -14.98
C LEU A 361 -31.00 6.13 -15.21
N PHE A 362 -31.80 6.91 -14.49
CA PHE A 362 -33.26 6.84 -14.57
C PHE A 362 -33.79 7.28 -15.93
N THR A 363 -33.25 8.36 -16.48
CA THR A 363 -33.58 8.86 -17.83
C THR A 363 -33.23 7.81 -18.88
N GLN A 364 -32.04 7.22 -18.80
CA GLN A 364 -31.63 6.17 -19.73
C GLN A 364 -32.55 4.94 -19.64
N TYR A 365 -32.92 4.53 -18.44
CA TYR A 365 -33.87 3.44 -18.22
C TYR A 365 -35.24 3.72 -18.84
N LEU A 366 -35.80 4.91 -18.61
CA LEU A 366 -37.08 5.30 -19.22
C LEU A 366 -37.01 5.31 -20.75
N ASN A 367 -35.87 5.73 -21.31
CA ASN A 367 -35.65 5.77 -22.75
C ASN A 367 -35.60 4.34 -23.32
N GLY A 368 -34.83 3.45 -22.68
CA GLY A 368 -34.75 2.04 -23.05
C GLY A 368 -36.07 1.28 -22.95
N LYS A 369 -37.01 1.72 -22.09
CA LYS A 369 -38.38 1.17 -22.01
C LYS A 369 -39.38 1.87 -22.95
N GLY A 370 -38.97 2.88 -23.71
CA GLY A 370 -39.87 3.67 -24.57
C GLY A 370 -40.90 4.49 -23.79
N LEU A 371 -40.63 4.78 -22.50
CA LEU A 371 -41.50 5.54 -21.61
C LEU A 371 -41.20 7.04 -21.63
N LEU A 372 -40.07 7.41 -22.21
CA LEU A 372 -39.78 8.78 -22.62
C LEU A 372 -40.48 9.03 -23.97
N ASN A 373 -41.74 9.51 -23.97
CA ASN A 373 -42.33 10.41 -24.99
C ASN A 373 -43.85 10.68 -24.82
N LYS A 374 -44.25 11.97 -25.03
CA LYS A 374 -45.58 12.57 -25.37
C LYS A 374 -46.14 13.73 -24.50
N GLU A 375 -45.33 14.62 -23.92
CA GLU A 375 -45.84 15.88 -23.30
C GLU A 375 -44.99 17.14 -23.61
N GLN A 376 -44.44 17.23 -24.83
CA GLN A 376 -43.92 18.51 -25.39
C GLN A 376 -44.40 18.78 -26.82
N ALA A 377 -45.50 18.14 -27.23
CA ALA A 377 -46.20 18.46 -28.48
C ALA A 377 -47.72 18.29 -28.28
N ALA A 378 -48.31 19.19 -27.49
CA ALA A 378 -49.73 19.54 -27.51
C ALA A 378 -49.88 20.99 -27.02
#